data_AF-A0A8W8MQM3-F1
#
_entry.id   AF-A0A8W8MQM3-F1
#
_cell.length_a   1.000
_cell.length_b   1.000
_cell.length_c   1.000
_cell.angle_alpha   90.00
_cell.angle_beta   90.00
_cell.angle_gamma   90.00
#
_symmetry.space_group_name_H-M   'P 1'
#
loop_
_entity.id
_entity.type
_entity.pdbx_description
1 polymer ?
#
loop_
_entity_poly.entity_id
_entity_poly.type
_entity_poly.pdbx_seq_one_letter_code
_entity_poly.pdbx_strand_id
1 'polypeptide(L)'
;VKSAVRQAREANVFLVFVVIDNPQNKDSILDIKVPVFKSGHQLPEIKPYMDYFPFPFYIILRDINSLPHVLCDALRQWFELVTAVDM
;
A
#
# COMPACT_ATOMS: atom_id res chain seq x y z
N VAL A 1 12.99 5.70 2.09
CA VAL A 1 11.74 5.33 1.38
C VAL A 1 10.92 6.55 0.97
N LYS A 2 10.38 7.37 1.90
CA LYS A 2 9.52 8.53 1.56
C LYS A 2 10.13 9.50 0.53
N SER A 3 11.44 9.80 0.64
CA SER A 3 12.14 10.64 -0.35
C SER A 3 12.17 10.02 -1.75
N ALA A 4 12.37 8.70 -1.86
CA ALA A 4 12.36 8.00 -3.14
C ALA A 4 10.94 7.96 -3.76
N VAL A 5 9.90 7.75 -2.94
CA VAL A 5 8.50 7.82 -3.38
C VAL A 5 8.16 9.22 -3.91
N ARG A 6 8.66 10.26 -3.23
CA ARG A 6 8.50 11.65 -3.69
C ARG A 6 9.19 11.88 -5.04
N GLN A 7 10.45 11.45 -5.18
CA GLN A 7 11.21 11.60 -6.42
C GLN A 7 10.54 10.87 -7.59
N ALA A 8 10.02 9.65 -7.38
CA ALA A 8 9.28 8.91 -8.39
C ALA A 8 8.03 9.67 -8.86
N ARG A 9 7.29 10.28 -7.94
CA ARG A 9 6.13 11.11 -8.27
C ARG A 9 6.52 12.37 -9.05
N GLU A 10 7.59 13.06 -8.65
CA GLU A 10 8.12 14.24 -9.37
C GLU A 10 8.59 13.87 -10.79
N ALA A 11 9.02 12.63 -11.01
CA ALA A 11 9.39 12.09 -12.31
C ALA A 11 8.21 11.50 -13.11
N ASN A 12 6.96 11.76 -12.70
CA ASN A 12 5.73 11.23 -13.32
C ASN A 12 5.67 9.69 -13.40
N VAL A 13 6.36 8.97 -12.50
CA VAL A 13 6.20 7.52 -12.37
C VAL A 13 5.23 7.19 -11.26
N PHE A 14 4.20 6.43 -11.63
CA PHE A 14 3.19 5.94 -10.71
C PHE A 14 3.64 4.60 -10.10
N LEU A 15 3.75 4.57 -8.78
CA LEU A 15 4.25 3.42 -8.04
C LEU A 15 3.11 2.75 -7.26
N VAL A 16 2.89 1.47 -7.52
CA VAL A 16 1.88 0.64 -6.83
C VAL A 16 2.56 -0.55 -6.16
N PHE A 17 2.28 -0.78 -4.89
CA PHE A 17 2.78 -1.94 -4.15
C PHE A 17 1.79 -3.10 -4.21
N VAL A 18 2.16 -4.19 -4.86
CA VAL A 18 1.37 -5.43 -4.84
C VAL A 18 1.85 -6.30 -3.68
N VAL A 19 1.03 -6.40 -2.65
CA VAL A 19 1.26 -7.28 -1.51
C VAL A 19 0.60 -8.62 -1.81
N ILE A 20 1.39 -9.69 -1.87
CA ILE A 20 0.87 -11.04 -2.06
C ILE A 20 0.54 -11.62 -0.67
N ASP A 21 -0.74 -11.85 -0.42
CA ASP A 21 -1.27 -12.26 0.88
C ASP A 21 -1.95 -13.63 0.73
N ASN A 22 -1.33 -14.71 1.20
CA ASN A 22 -1.94 -16.03 1.09
C ASN A 22 -2.99 -16.22 2.22
N PRO A 23 -4.30 -16.29 1.90
CA PRO A 23 -5.35 -16.40 2.93
C PRO A 23 -5.35 -17.75 3.67
N GLN A 24 -4.64 -18.76 3.16
CA GLN A 24 -4.48 -20.05 3.84
C GLN A 24 -3.38 -20.01 4.89
N ASN A 25 -2.47 -19.03 4.81
CA ASN A 25 -1.40 -18.88 5.75
C ASN A 25 -1.87 -18.05 6.95
N LYS A 26 -1.44 -18.40 8.17
CA LYS A 26 -1.83 -17.67 9.39
C LYS A 26 -1.10 -16.33 9.56
N ASP A 27 -0.21 -16.00 8.63
CA ASP A 27 0.65 -14.82 8.66
C ASP A 27 0.21 -13.79 7.61
N SER A 28 -1.09 -13.43 7.61
CA SER A 28 -1.58 -12.38 6.71
C SER A 28 -0.94 -11.04 7.06
N ILE A 29 -0.66 -10.20 6.06
CA ILE A 29 -0.20 -8.83 6.30
C ILE A 29 -1.17 -8.03 7.18
N LEU A 30 -2.47 -8.37 7.09
CA LEU A 30 -3.54 -7.72 7.85
C LEU A 30 -3.48 -8.07 9.35
N ASP A 31 -2.88 -9.21 9.69
CA ASP A 31 -2.73 -9.67 11.06
C ASP A 31 -1.44 -9.16 11.72
N ILE A 32 -0.55 -8.53 10.94
CA ILE A 32 0.70 -7.97 11.47
C ILE A 32 0.38 -6.80 12.38
N LYS A 33 0.89 -6.91 13.61
CA LYS A 33 0.79 -5.88 14.65
C LYS A 33 2.18 -5.32 14.95
N VAL A 34 2.27 -4.00 15.02
CA VAL A 34 3.52 -3.29 15.35
C VAL A 34 3.38 -2.50 16.65
N PRO A 35 4.41 -2.51 17.51
CA PRO A 35 4.45 -1.64 18.67
C PRO A 35 4.78 -0.20 18.23
N VAL A 36 3.96 0.74 18.67
CA VAL A 36 4.13 2.17 18.44
C VAL A 36 4.53 2.80 19.77
N PHE A 37 5.79 3.21 19.84
CA PHE A 37 6.35 3.86 21.01
C PHE A 37 6.05 5.37 20.96
N LYS A 38 5.31 5.87 21.94
CA LYS A 38 5.12 7.31 22.15
C LYS A 38 6.26 7.86 23.01
N SER A 39 6.57 9.14 22.85
CA SER A 39 7.63 9.80 23.62
C SER A 39 7.35 9.73 25.12
N GLY A 40 8.30 9.21 25.90
CA GLY A 40 8.21 9.05 27.36
C GLY A 40 8.27 7.59 27.82
N HIS A 41 8.07 7.35 29.12
CA HIS A 41 8.08 6.01 29.74
C HIS A 41 6.72 5.27 29.63
N GLN A 42 5.96 5.53 28.56
CA GLN A 42 4.66 4.88 28.36
C GLN A 42 4.83 3.51 27.68
N LEU A 43 3.94 2.58 28.00
CA LEU A 43 3.88 1.28 27.33
C LEU A 43 3.58 1.48 25.83
N PRO A 44 4.21 0.69 24.94
CA PRO A 44 3.95 0.77 23.50
C PRO A 44 2.50 0.42 23.18
N GLU A 45 1.90 1.19 22.29
CA GLU A 45 0.57 0.90 21.76
C GLU A 45 0.70 -0.12 20.62
N ILE A 46 -0.09 -1.20 20.66
CA ILE A 46 -0.09 -2.19 19.57
C ILE A 46 -1.08 -1.73 18.49
N LYS A 47 -0.59 -1.51 17.28
CA LYS A 47 -1.42 -1.10 16.13
C LYS A 47 -1.27 -2.01 14.92
N PRO A 48 -2.27 -2.08 14.03
CA PRO A 48 -2.14 -2.74 12.75
C PRO A 48 -0.97 -2.15 11.95
N TYR A 49 -0.17 -3.00 11.31
CA TYR A 49 0.93 -2.55 10.45
C TYR A 49 0.43 -1.68 9.29
N MET A 50 -0.75 -1.99 8.77
CA MET A 50 -1.35 -1.28 7.64
C MET A 50 -1.59 0.21 7.88
N ASP A 51 -1.81 0.62 9.14
CA ASP A 51 -1.93 2.04 9.53
C ASP A 51 -0.63 2.83 9.29
N TYR A 52 0.51 2.13 9.22
CA TYR A 52 1.84 2.68 9.05
C TYR A 52 2.48 2.31 7.70
N PHE A 53 1.72 1.66 6.81
CA PHE A 53 2.23 1.23 5.52
C PHE A 53 2.74 2.45 4.73
N PRO A 54 4.02 2.48 4.30
CA PRO A 54 4.67 3.72 3.89
C PRO A 54 4.32 4.18 2.47
N PHE A 55 3.43 3.45 1.77
CA PHE A 55 3.07 3.70 0.39
C PHE A 55 1.57 3.94 0.25
N PRO A 56 1.16 5.02 -0.45
CA PRO A 56 -0.25 5.41 -0.54
C PRO A 56 -1.07 4.51 -1.48
N PHE A 57 -0.43 3.89 -2.47
CA PHE A 57 -1.09 3.02 -3.43
C PHE A 57 -0.58 1.59 -3.27
N TYR A 58 -1.46 0.70 -2.85
CA TYR A 58 -1.16 -0.71 -2.70
C TYR A 58 -2.37 -1.58 -3.00
N ILE A 59 -2.10 -2.82 -3.40
CA ILE A 59 -3.08 -3.87 -3.66
C ILE A 59 -2.73 -5.04 -2.76
N ILE A 60 -3.71 -5.57 -2.02
CA ILE A 60 -3.55 -6.83 -1.29
C ILE A 60 -4.14 -7.93 -2.17
N LEU A 61 -3.28 -8.76 -2.72
CA LEU A 61 -3.61 -9.80 -3.68
C LEU A 61 -3.66 -11.15 -2.99
N ARG A 62 -4.87 -11.70 -2.86
CA ARG A 62 -5.10 -13.03 -2.26
C ARG A 62 -5.13 -14.18 -3.25
N ASP A 63 -5.49 -13.87 -4.49
CA ASP A 63 -5.49 -14.81 -5.59
C ASP A 63 -4.62 -14.24 -6.72
N ILE A 64 -3.55 -14.94 -7.06
CA ILE A 64 -2.63 -14.51 -8.11
C ILE A 64 -3.30 -14.46 -9.48
N ASN A 65 -4.33 -15.27 -9.71
CA ASN A 65 -5.08 -15.28 -10.97
C ASN A 65 -5.92 -14.00 -11.13
N SER A 66 -6.20 -13.27 -10.05
CA SER A 66 -6.90 -11.99 -10.10
C SER A 66 -5.99 -10.81 -10.45
N LEU A 67 -4.66 -10.98 -10.41
CA LEU A 67 -3.70 -9.90 -10.63
C LEU A 67 -3.90 -9.15 -11.95
N PRO A 68 -4.09 -9.80 -13.11
CA PRO A 68 -4.28 -9.09 -14.37
C PRO A 68 -5.50 -8.17 -14.33
N HIS A 69 -6.61 -8.65 -13.76
CA HIS A 69 -7.85 -7.86 -13.63
C HIS A 69 -7.66 -6.67 -12.69
N VAL A 70 -7.09 -6.90 -11.51
CA VAL A 70 -6.87 -5.83 -10.52
C VAL A 70 -5.90 -4.77 -11.05
N LEU A 71 -4.86 -5.18 -11.79
CA LEU A 71 -3.93 -4.25 -12.43
C LEU A 71 -4.62 -3.43 -13.53
N CYS A 72 -5.46 -4.06 -14.36
CA CYS A 72 -6.25 -3.34 -15.36
C CYS A 72 -7.15 -2.28 -14.74
N ASP A 73 -7.82 -2.59 -13.63
CA ASP A 73 -8.70 -1.64 -12.95
C ASP A 73 -7.90 -0.51 -12.30
N ALA A 74 -6.76 -0.82 -11.67
CA ALA A 74 -5.87 0.19 -11.11
C ALA A 74 -5.31 1.13 -12.20
N LEU A 75 -4.97 0.60 -13.38
CA LEU A 75 -4.56 1.40 -14.54
C LEU A 75 -5.69 2.31 -15.04
N ARG A 76 -6.92 1.79 -15.17
CA ARG A 76 -8.09 2.61 -15.54
C ARG A 76 -8.30 3.76 -14.56
N GLN A 77 -8.29 3.45 -13.27
CA GLN A 77 -8.48 4.43 -12.22
C GLN A 77 -7.36 5.50 -12.20
N TRP A 78 -6.12 5.10 -12.51
CA TRP A 78 -5.03 6.04 -12.72
C TRP A 78 -5.25 6.95 -13.93
N PHE A 79 -5.67 6.40 -15.08
CA PHE A 79 -5.98 7.20 -16.26
C PHE A 79 -7.11 8.21 -16.00
N GLU A 80 -8.16 7.82 -15.28
CA GLU A 80 -9.24 8.72 -14.87
C GLU A 80 -8.72 9.87 -13.99
N LEU A 81 -7.85 9.59 -13.02
CA LEU A 81 -7.26 10.62 -12.16
C LEU A 81 -6.37 11.60 -12.93
N VAL A 82 -5.56 11.12 -13.89
CA VAL A 82 -4.68 12.00 -14.68
C VAL A 82 -5.49 12.84 -15.65
N THR A 83 -6.47 12.25 -16.34
CA THR A 83 -7.31 12.95 -17.32
C THR A 83 -8.29 13.94 -16.69
N ALA A 84 -8.76 13.67 -15.46
CA ALA A 84 -9.60 14.61 -14.71
C ALA A 84 -8.84 15.82 -14.16
N VAL A 85 -7.51 15.76 -14.04
CA VAL A 85 -6.67 16.90 -13.62
C VAL A 85 -6.37 17.84 -14.78
N ASP A 86 -6.52 17.38 -16.03
CA ASP A 86 -6.32 18.15 -17.26
C ASP A 86 -7.60 18.84 -17.78
N MET A 87 -8.74 18.72 -17.07
CA MET A 87 -10.00 19.44 -17.33
C MET A 87 -10.29 20.47 -16.24
#